data_AF-A0A418RPT1-F1
#
_entry.id   AF-A0A418RPT1-F1
#
_cell.length_a   1.000
_cell.length_b   1.000
_cell.length_c   1.000
_cell.angle_alpha   90.00
_cell.angle_beta   90.00
_cell.angle_gamma   90.00
#
_symmetry.space_group_name_H-M   'P 1'
#
loop_
_entity.id
_entity.type
_entity.pdbx_description
1 polymer ?
#
loop_
_entity_poly.entity_id
_entity_poly.type
_entity_poly.pdbx_seq_one_letter_code
_entity_poly.pdbx_strand_id
1 'polypeptide(L)'
;MKHTYHFKRSIRVGIVLLLACPLFTWADNNWTYQQKSDSLNNQTYSTALSPLPRPGLYDDITLEMVCKDHKLQAVINADDLIASQNSEFKIEYQIDKNPAVKLSMKTFPDSKRRGFTETEAKRIADDLLSGQAVFVRINTMIRTVLSSSIPLDNIAEPINQVLKDCGFTASTKSTAELPYDLTTFEQAFNQLSSEQKQNVLNKIKDIMKTSH
;
A
#
# COMPACT_ATOMS: atom_id res chain seq x y z
N MET A 1 9.28 -10.41 88.76
CA MET A 1 10.30 -11.49 88.84
C MET A 1 10.20 -12.35 87.59
N LYS A 2 11.34 -12.67 86.97
CA LYS A 2 11.59 -13.42 85.71
C LYS A 2 11.41 -12.60 84.41
N HIS A 3 12.45 -11.95 83.88
CA HIS A 3 13.61 -12.44 83.09
C HIS A 3 13.27 -12.79 81.62
N THR A 4 13.56 -11.86 80.69
CA THR A 4 14.61 -11.92 79.62
C THR A 4 14.19 -12.67 78.32
N TYR A 5 14.70 -12.46 77.10
CA TYR A 5 15.96 -11.91 76.55
C TYR A 5 15.75 -11.44 75.08
N HIS A 6 16.58 -10.48 74.67
CA HIS A 6 17.01 -9.99 73.34
C HIS A 6 16.69 -10.74 72.02
N PHE A 7 16.47 -9.98 70.93
CA PHE A 7 17.22 -10.17 69.67
C PHE A 7 17.39 -8.87 68.84
N LYS A 8 18.49 -8.82 68.10
CA LYS A 8 19.20 -7.71 67.43
C LYS A 8 18.44 -7.16 66.20
N ARG A 9 18.43 -5.85 65.95
CA ARG A 9 19.41 -4.99 65.22
C ARG A 9 19.50 -5.28 63.70
N SER A 10 19.03 -4.28 62.93
CA SER A 10 19.47 -3.83 61.59
C SER A 10 19.60 -4.82 60.44
N ILE A 11 18.85 -4.59 59.35
CA ILE A 11 19.34 -4.45 57.97
C ILE A 11 18.41 -3.47 57.25
N ARG A 12 18.94 -2.28 56.92
CA ARG A 12 18.44 -1.41 55.84
C ARG A 12 19.30 -1.73 54.62
N VAL A 13 18.76 -2.39 53.60
CA VAL A 13 19.34 -2.34 52.24
C VAL A 13 18.23 -2.53 51.21
N GLY A 14 17.98 -1.47 50.44
CA GLY A 14 17.69 -1.51 49.00
C GLY A 14 16.50 -2.31 48.51
N ILE A 15 15.31 -1.72 48.52
CA ILE A 15 14.28 -2.02 47.51
C ILE A 15 14.19 -0.77 46.62
N VAL A 16 15.13 -0.65 45.69
CA VAL A 16 15.08 0.27 44.55
C VAL A 16 15.22 -0.62 43.32
N LEU A 17 14.13 -1.23 42.86
CA LEU A 17 14.05 -1.81 41.51
C LEU A 17 12.62 -2.29 41.27
N LEU A 18 11.69 -1.40 40.94
CA LEU A 18 10.37 -1.76 40.39
C LEU A 18 9.72 -0.55 39.66
N LEU A 19 10.54 0.17 38.91
CA LEU A 19 10.10 1.13 37.88
C LEU A 19 10.68 0.69 36.53
N ALA A 20 10.58 -0.60 36.22
CA ALA A 20 10.66 -1.04 34.84
C ALA A 20 9.24 -0.82 34.27
N CYS A 21 9.01 0.36 33.71
CA CYS A 21 7.84 0.61 32.87
C CYS A 21 7.72 -0.57 31.88
N PRO A 22 6.58 -1.27 31.81
CA PRO A 22 6.24 -1.87 30.54
C PRO A 22 6.06 -0.67 29.62
N LEU A 23 7.07 -0.39 28.79
CA LEU A 23 6.82 0.33 27.56
C LEU A 23 5.74 -0.49 26.88
N PHE A 24 4.50 -0.04 26.98
CA PHE A 24 3.45 -0.42 26.07
C PHE A 24 3.95 0.05 24.73
N THR A 25 4.73 -0.78 24.04
CA THR A 25 4.94 -0.64 22.62
C THR A 25 3.56 -0.96 22.05
N TRP A 26 2.77 0.08 21.83
CA TRP A 26 1.65 -0.01 20.93
C TRP A 26 2.26 -0.53 19.64
N ALA A 27 1.88 -1.74 19.23
CA ALA A 27 2.30 -2.26 17.95
C ALA A 27 1.76 -1.27 16.93
N ASP A 28 2.63 -0.41 16.43
CA ASP A 28 2.26 0.56 15.41
C ASP A 28 1.69 -0.25 14.25
N ASN A 29 0.42 0.00 13.94
CA ASN A 29 -0.29 -0.66 12.86
C ASN A 29 0.20 -0.04 11.55
N ASN A 30 1.43 -0.38 11.18
CA ASN A 30 2.18 0.15 10.06
C ASN A 30 2.31 -0.86 8.94
N TRP A 31 2.63 -0.35 7.75
CA TRP A 31 3.10 -1.17 6.65
C TRP A 31 4.40 -1.89 7.01
N THR A 32 4.53 -3.15 6.61
CA THR A 32 5.71 -3.96 6.91
C THR A 32 6.34 -4.52 5.65
N TYR A 33 7.66 -4.45 5.57
CA TYR A 33 8.44 -5.16 4.56
C TYR A 33 8.81 -6.56 5.07
N GLN A 34 8.65 -7.57 4.23
CA GLN A 34 9.02 -8.95 4.50
C GLN A 34 9.72 -9.56 3.30
N GLN A 35 10.65 -10.46 3.56
CA GLN A 35 11.29 -11.29 2.54
C GLN A 35 11.14 -12.75 2.93
N LYS A 36 10.72 -13.58 1.99
CA LYS A 36 10.43 -15.01 2.20
C LYS A 36 11.06 -15.82 1.08
N SER A 37 11.47 -17.05 1.37
CA SER A 37 11.92 -18.01 0.37
C SER A 37 10.83 -19.05 0.14
N ASP A 38 10.45 -19.27 -1.10
CA ASP A 38 9.55 -20.33 -1.52
C ASP A 38 10.35 -21.64 -1.59
N SER A 39 9.99 -22.60 -0.73
CA SER A 39 10.74 -23.83 -0.52
C SER A 39 10.69 -24.78 -1.71
N LEU A 40 9.74 -24.63 -2.62
CA LEU A 40 9.56 -25.54 -3.76
C LEU A 40 10.48 -25.20 -4.93
N ASN A 41 10.72 -23.91 -5.16
CA ASN A 41 11.53 -23.39 -6.27
C ASN A 41 12.82 -22.69 -5.80
N ASN A 42 13.03 -22.59 -4.48
CA ASN A 42 14.15 -21.88 -3.85
C ASN A 42 14.25 -20.41 -4.30
N GLN A 43 13.10 -19.79 -4.59
CA GLN A 43 13.02 -18.41 -5.03
C GLN A 43 12.67 -17.50 -3.87
N THR A 44 13.45 -16.44 -3.72
CA THR A 44 13.15 -15.40 -2.74
C THR A 44 12.15 -14.41 -3.33
N TYR A 45 11.11 -14.08 -2.57
CA TYR A 45 10.15 -13.04 -2.91
C TYR A 45 10.08 -12.02 -1.76
N SER A 46 9.78 -10.77 -2.12
CA SER A 46 9.58 -9.71 -1.14
C SER A 46 8.14 -9.22 -1.14
N THR A 47 7.71 -8.65 -0.02
CA THR A 47 6.32 -8.25 0.21
C THR A 47 6.26 -7.02 1.09
N ALA A 48 5.47 -6.03 0.67
CA ALA A 48 5.04 -4.92 1.50
C ALA A 48 3.58 -5.19 1.89
N LEU A 49 3.33 -5.40 3.17
CA LEU A 49 2.04 -5.81 3.70
C LEU A 49 1.39 -4.65 4.44
N SER A 50 0.11 -4.41 4.15
CA SER A 50 -0.71 -3.41 4.83
C SER A 50 -0.88 -3.74 6.32
N PRO A 51 -1.15 -2.73 7.15
CA PRO A 51 -1.58 -2.95 8.53
C PRO A 51 -2.83 -3.85 8.61
N LEU A 52 -3.01 -4.47 9.77
CA LEU A 52 -4.20 -5.28 10.02
C LEU A 52 -5.45 -4.39 10.11
N PRO A 53 -6.59 -4.86 9.57
CA PRO A 53 -7.85 -4.15 9.66
C PRO A 53 -8.26 -3.95 11.12
N ARG A 54 -8.90 -2.82 11.42
CA ARG A 54 -9.41 -2.53 12.76
C ARG A 54 -10.70 -3.35 12.98
N PRO A 55 -10.78 -4.18 14.02
CA PRO A 55 -11.96 -4.98 14.29
C PRO A 55 -13.22 -4.11 14.39
N GLY A 56 -14.30 -4.52 13.71
CA GLY A 56 -15.64 -3.94 13.87
C GLY A 56 -15.93 -2.64 13.11
N LEU A 57 -15.00 -2.12 12.30
CA LEU A 57 -15.24 -0.93 11.46
C LEU A 57 -15.39 -1.26 9.97
N TYR A 58 -14.62 -2.23 9.48
CA TYR A 58 -14.49 -2.61 8.09
C TYR A 58 -14.39 -4.12 7.96
N ASP A 59 -14.52 -4.62 6.73
CA ASP A 59 -14.24 -6.03 6.43
C ASP A 59 -12.73 -6.30 6.54
N ASP A 60 -12.37 -7.55 6.82
CA ASP A 60 -10.99 -7.97 7.01
C ASP A 60 -10.25 -8.07 5.67
N ILE A 61 -9.92 -6.90 5.09
CA ILE A 61 -9.18 -6.76 3.84
C ILE A 61 -7.76 -6.30 4.13
N THR A 62 -6.77 -7.01 3.58
CA THR A 62 -5.37 -6.58 3.54
C THR A 62 -4.88 -6.42 2.11
N LEU A 63 -3.94 -5.50 1.92
CA LEU A 63 -3.28 -5.22 0.66
C LEU A 63 -1.79 -5.58 0.76
N GLU A 64 -1.28 -6.26 -0.25
CA GLU A 64 0.11 -6.64 -0.37
C GLU A 64 0.66 -6.18 -1.72
N MET A 65 1.85 -5.57 -1.72
CA MET A 65 2.68 -5.47 -2.91
C MET A 65 3.73 -6.56 -2.87
N VAL A 66 3.74 -7.46 -3.84
CA VAL A 66 4.62 -8.63 -3.87
C VAL A 66 5.54 -8.53 -5.06
N CYS A 67 6.83 -8.79 -4.84
CA CYS A 67 7.78 -9.06 -5.91
C CYS A 67 8.14 -10.54 -5.92
N LYS A 68 7.70 -11.27 -6.94
CA LYS A 68 8.04 -12.69 -7.16
C LYS A 68 8.46 -12.89 -8.60
N ASP A 69 9.59 -13.57 -8.84
CA ASP A 69 10.12 -13.79 -10.19
C ASP A 69 10.35 -12.50 -11.01
N HIS A 70 10.77 -11.42 -10.34
CA HIS A 70 10.88 -10.07 -10.92
C HIS A 70 9.55 -9.52 -11.49
N LYS A 71 8.42 -10.11 -11.10
CA LYS A 71 7.08 -9.63 -11.42
C LYS A 71 6.46 -8.98 -10.19
N LEU A 72 6.01 -7.75 -10.38
CA LEU A 72 5.27 -7.03 -9.37
C LEU A 72 3.81 -7.45 -9.42
N GLN A 73 3.25 -7.77 -8.26
CA GLN A 73 1.85 -8.13 -8.07
C GLN A 73 1.27 -7.24 -6.98
N ALA A 74 0.06 -6.73 -7.21
CA ALA A 74 -0.78 -6.19 -6.15
C ALA A 74 -1.76 -7.29 -5.76
N VAL A 75 -1.77 -7.66 -4.47
CA VAL A 75 -2.56 -8.77 -3.93
C VAL A 75 -3.51 -8.23 -2.88
N ILE A 76 -4.77 -8.66 -2.94
CA ILE A 76 -5.78 -8.40 -1.93
C ILE A 76 -6.11 -9.72 -1.24
N ASN A 77 -6.09 -9.75 0.08
CA ASN A 77 -6.66 -10.84 0.87
C ASN A 77 -7.95 -10.35 1.54
N ALA A 78 -8.99 -11.17 1.52
CA ALA A 78 -10.25 -10.95 2.23
C ALA A 78 -10.84 -12.28 2.71
N ASP A 79 -11.77 -12.25 3.66
CA ASP A 79 -12.40 -13.46 4.22
C ASP A 79 -13.07 -14.35 3.16
N ASP A 80 -13.72 -13.74 2.17
CA ASP A 80 -14.23 -14.42 0.99
C ASP A 80 -14.46 -13.44 -0.16
N LEU A 81 -13.69 -13.54 -1.25
CA LEU A 81 -13.90 -12.70 -2.44
C LEU A 81 -15.09 -13.19 -3.28
N ILE A 82 -15.61 -14.39 -2.96
CA ILE A 82 -16.70 -15.10 -3.64
C ILE A 82 -16.52 -14.99 -5.15
N ALA A 83 -15.39 -15.51 -5.63
CA ALA A 83 -15.17 -15.82 -7.02
C ALA A 83 -14.67 -17.27 -7.08
N SER A 84 -15.04 -18.02 -8.13
CA SER A 84 -14.40 -19.31 -8.39
C SER A 84 -12.88 -19.12 -8.52
N GLN A 85 -12.10 -20.17 -8.24
CA GLN A 85 -10.65 -20.10 -8.42
C GLN A 85 -10.32 -19.67 -9.86
N ASN A 86 -9.25 -18.88 -10.02
CA ASN A 86 -8.83 -18.34 -11.32
C ASN A 86 -9.92 -17.53 -12.06
N SER A 87 -10.84 -16.91 -11.32
CA SER A 87 -11.91 -16.09 -11.90
C SER A 87 -11.64 -14.61 -11.70
N GLU A 88 -12.03 -13.83 -12.70
CA GLU A 88 -11.94 -12.38 -12.65
C GLU A 88 -13.03 -11.80 -11.77
N PHE A 89 -12.69 -10.78 -10.98
CA PHE A 89 -13.63 -10.02 -10.17
C PHE A 89 -13.26 -8.53 -10.17
N LYS A 90 -14.27 -7.69 -9.95
CA LYS A 90 -14.12 -6.24 -10.01
C LYS A 90 -13.84 -5.67 -8.64
N ILE A 91 -12.84 -4.81 -8.58
CA ILE A 91 -12.56 -3.98 -7.41
C ILE A 91 -12.61 -2.50 -7.78
N GLU A 92 -12.76 -1.69 -6.75
CA GLU A 92 -12.64 -0.26 -6.82
C GLU A 92 -11.71 0.18 -5.67
N TYR A 93 -10.75 1.04 -5.94
CA TYR A 93 -9.96 1.68 -4.90
C TYR A 93 -9.96 3.20 -5.06
N GLN A 94 -9.83 3.90 -3.95
CA GLN A 94 -9.82 5.34 -3.89
C GLN A 94 -8.67 5.78 -2.99
N ILE A 95 -7.78 6.63 -3.52
CA ILE A 95 -6.74 7.30 -2.73
C ILE A 95 -7.31 8.61 -2.20
N ASP A 96 -7.30 8.78 -0.88
CA ASP A 96 -7.79 9.97 -0.18
C ASP A 96 -9.20 10.38 -0.66
N LYS A 97 -9.32 11.52 -1.35
CA LYS A 97 -10.56 12.06 -1.91
C LYS A 97 -10.57 12.08 -3.44
N ASN A 98 -9.62 11.41 -4.08
CA ASN A 98 -9.54 11.35 -5.54
C ASN A 98 -10.68 10.51 -6.11
N PRO A 99 -10.99 10.63 -7.41
CA PRO A 99 -11.95 9.73 -8.06
C PRO A 99 -11.54 8.26 -7.90
N ALA A 100 -12.52 7.41 -7.63
CA ALA A 100 -12.26 6.00 -7.46
C ALA A 100 -11.85 5.34 -8.78
N VAL A 101 -10.84 4.47 -8.71
CA VAL A 101 -10.30 3.70 -9.83
C VAL A 101 -10.91 2.31 -9.80
N LYS A 102 -11.52 1.91 -10.91
CA LYS A 102 -12.10 0.58 -11.10
C LYS A 102 -11.15 -0.28 -11.89
N LEU A 103 -10.88 -1.49 -11.41
CA LEU A 103 -10.07 -2.46 -12.13
C LEU A 103 -10.56 -3.88 -11.88
N SER A 104 -10.03 -4.80 -12.68
CA SER A 104 -10.26 -6.22 -12.53
C SER A 104 -9.03 -6.92 -11.94
N MET A 105 -9.28 -7.83 -11.01
CA MET A 105 -8.28 -8.75 -10.44
C MET A 105 -8.68 -10.19 -10.73
N LYS A 106 -7.73 -11.12 -10.61
CA LYS A 106 -7.96 -12.57 -10.73
C LYS A 106 -7.75 -13.24 -9.38
N THR A 107 -8.58 -14.22 -9.03
CA THR A 107 -8.31 -15.05 -7.84
C THR A 107 -7.11 -15.96 -8.08
N PHE A 108 -6.37 -16.26 -7.02
CA PHE A 108 -5.31 -17.27 -7.10
C PHE A 108 -5.90 -18.67 -7.39
N PRO A 109 -5.17 -19.56 -8.10
CA PRO A 109 -5.67 -20.91 -8.38
C PRO A 109 -5.93 -21.74 -7.12
N ASP A 110 -5.20 -21.49 -6.04
CA ASP A 110 -5.26 -22.21 -4.77
C ASP A 110 -6.13 -21.51 -3.72
N SER A 111 -6.67 -20.31 -4.01
CA SER A 111 -7.40 -19.52 -3.00
C SER A 111 -8.58 -18.73 -3.57
N LYS A 112 -9.72 -18.81 -2.87
CA LYS A 112 -10.90 -17.95 -3.09
C LYS A 112 -10.87 -16.67 -2.27
N ARG A 113 -9.87 -16.52 -1.40
CA ARG A 113 -9.68 -15.41 -0.46
C ARG A 113 -8.67 -14.40 -0.93
N ARG A 114 -7.90 -14.76 -1.95
CA ARG A 114 -6.78 -13.96 -2.44
C ARG A 114 -7.02 -13.65 -3.91
N GLY A 115 -6.90 -12.38 -4.25
CA GLY A 115 -6.91 -11.91 -5.63
C GLY A 115 -5.65 -11.13 -5.93
N PHE A 116 -5.27 -11.10 -7.20
CA PHE A 116 -4.09 -10.38 -7.64
C PHE A 116 -4.27 -9.74 -9.01
N THR A 117 -3.42 -8.76 -9.28
CA THR A 117 -3.18 -8.22 -10.61
C THR A 117 -1.68 -7.97 -10.79
N GLU A 118 -1.18 -8.31 -11.98
CA GLU A 118 0.18 -7.98 -12.42
C GLU A 118 0.17 -6.69 -13.26
N THR A 119 -0.86 -6.50 -14.09
CA THR A 119 -0.93 -5.43 -15.08
C THR A 119 -1.12 -4.06 -14.44
N GLU A 120 -1.91 -3.98 -13.37
CA GLU A 120 -2.17 -2.72 -12.66
C GLU A 120 -1.25 -2.54 -11.45
N ALA A 121 -0.38 -3.51 -11.14
CA ALA A 121 0.39 -3.52 -9.90
C ALA A 121 1.26 -2.27 -9.73
N LYS A 122 1.92 -1.84 -10.82
CA LYS A 122 2.79 -0.65 -10.77
C LYS A 122 2.00 0.64 -10.54
N ARG A 123 0.85 0.78 -11.19
CA ARG A 123 -0.06 1.91 -11.00
C ARG A 123 -0.56 1.97 -9.56
N ILE A 124 -1.00 0.83 -9.02
CA ILE A 124 -1.44 0.74 -7.63
C ILE A 124 -0.31 1.17 -6.68
N ALA A 125 0.92 0.68 -6.89
CA ALA A 125 2.07 1.09 -6.08
C ALA A 125 2.30 2.61 -6.12
N ASP A 126 2.26 3.22 -7.31
CA ASP A 126 2.46 4.65 -7.47
C ASP A 126 1.36 5.50 -6.82
N ASP A 127 0.12 5.04 -6.92
CA ASP A 127 -1.04 5.67 -6.29
C ASP A 127 -0.93 5.61 -4.76
N LEU A 128 -0.58 4.44 -4.21
CA LEU A 128 -0.35 4.23 -2.78
C LEU A 128 0.79 5.11 -2.24
N LEU A 129 1.87 5.27 -3.00
CA LEU A 129 3.00 6.12 -2.63
C LEU A 129 2.66 7.62 -2.64
N SER A 130 1.55 8.03 -3.26
CA SER A 130 1.15 9.43 -3.41
C SER A 130 0.10 9.91 -2.41
N GLY A 131 -0.52 9.00 -1.66
CA GLY A 131 -1.66 9.28 -0.80
C GLY A 131 -1.40 9.11 0.69
N GLN A 132 -2.45 9.34 1.49
CA GLN A 132 -2.44 9.16 2.95
C GLN A 132 -3.31 7.99 3.41
N ALA A 133 -4.38 7.68 2.68
CA ALA A 133 -5.23 6.52 2.92
C ALA A 133 -5.70 5.92 1.59
N VAL A 134 -5.90 4.61 1.55
CA VAL A 134 -6.61 3.92 0.47
C VAL A 134 -7.90 3.32 1.00
N PHE A 135 -8.99 3.61 0.31
CA PHE A 135 -10.27 2.96 0.54
C PHE A 135 -10.53 1.96 -0.59
N VAL A 136 -10.77 0.69 -0.23
CA VAL A 136 -10.97 -0.41 -1.16
C VAL A 136 -12.41 -0.90 -1.05
N ARG A 137 -13.03 -1.19 -2.20
CA ARG A 137 -14.34 -1.82 -2.35
C ARG A 137 -14.25 -3.02 -3.28
N ILE A 138 -14.83 -4.12 -2.86
CA ILE A 138 -14.86 -5.37 -3.61
C ILE A 138 -16.31 -5.79 -3.76
N ASN A 139 -16.77 -5.94 -5.00
CA ASN A 139 -18.11 -6.45 -5.26
C ASN A 139 -18.03 -7.98 -5.40
N THR A 140 -18.54 -8.70 -4.42
CA THR A 140 -18.54 -10.17 -4.43
C THR A 140 -19.65 -10.71 -5.33
N MET A 141 -19.54 -11.97 -5.79
CA MET A 141 -20.53 -12.56 -6.69
C MET A 141 -21.93 -12.72 -6.06
N ILE A 142 -22.05 -12.80 -4.73
CA ILE A 142 -23.35 -12.81 -4.04
C ILE A 142 -23.91 -11.39 -3.78
N ARG A 143 -23.31 -10.36 -4.39
CA ARG A 143 -23.72 -8.95 -4.25
C ARG A 143 -23.48 -8.36 -2.85
N THR A 144 -22.57 -8.96 -2.08
CA THR A 144 -22.03 -8.32 -0.88
C THR A 144 -20.92 -7.36 -1.30
N VAL A 145 -20.86 -6.20 -0.68
CA VAL A 145 -19.75 -5.26 -0.88
C VAL A 145 -18.84 -5.40 0.32
N LEU A 146 -17.62 -5.86 0.10
CA LEU A 146 -16.57 -5.78 1.11
C LEU A 146 -15.88 -4.43 0.98
N SER A 147 -15.55 -3.80 2.10
CA SER A 147 -14.85 -2.53 2.10
C SER A 147 -13.88 -2.38 3.24
N SER A 148 -12.78 -1.68 2.98
CA SER A 148 -11.77 -1.37 4.00
C SER A 148 -11.09 -0.04 3.73
N SER A 149 -10.69 0.63 4.80
CA SER A 149 -9.85 1.82 4.79
C SER A 149 -8.51 1.46 5.38
N ILE A 150 -7.46 1.57 4.58
CA ILE A 150 -6.09 1.23 4.95
C ILE A 150 -5.28 2.53 5.02
N PRO A 151 -4.70 2.89 6.19
CA PRO A 151 -3.80 4.03 6.28
C PRO A 151 -2.52 3.75 5.48
N LEU A 152 -1.96 4.79 4.86
CA LEU A 152 -0.72 4.73 4.07
C LEU A 152 0.47 5.34 4.82
N ASP A 153 0.35 5.49 6.15
CA ASP A 153 1.44 5.91 7.01
C ASP A 153 2.63 4.95 6.88
N ASN A 154 3.83 5.52 6.70
CA ASN A 154 5.10 4.78 6.57
C ASN A 154 5.15 3.76 5.41
N ILE A 155 4.26 3.86 4.43
CA ILE A 155 4.20 2.93 3.29
C ILE A 155 5.40 3.03 2.35
N ALA A 156 6.03 4.21 2.31
CA ALA A 156 7.03 4.54 1.31
C ALA A 156 8.22 3.59 1.35
N GLU A 157 8.75 3.29 2.54
CA GLU A 157 9.92 2.41 2.68
C GLU A 157 9.60 0.97 2.24
N PRO A 158 8.54 0.30 2.77
CA PRO A 158 8.19 -1.04 2.34
C PRO A 158 7.90 -1.18 0.84
N ILE A 159 7.10 -0.29 0.26
CA ILE A 159 6.76 -0.36 -1.17
C ILE A 159 8.00 -0.09 -2.04
N ASN A 160 8.79 0.94 -1.72
CA ASN A 160 9.99 1.24 -2.52
C ASN A 160 11.00 0.10 -2.48
N GLN A 161 11.13 -0.60 -1.35
CA GLN A 161 11.99 -1.77 -1.26
C GLN A 161 11.49 -2.91 -2.17
N VAL A 162 10.19 -3.22 -2.17
CA VAL A 162 9.60 -4.22 -3.09
C VAL A 162 9.77 -3.82 -4.56
N LEU A 163 9.54 -2.55 -4.90
CA LEU A 163 9.73 -2.04 -6.26
C LEU A 163 11.19 -2.22 -6.70
N LYS A 164 12.15 -1.90 -5.83
CA LYS A 164 13.58 -2.09 -6.07
C LYS A 164 13.93 -3.57 -6.29
N ASP A 165 13.40 -4.48 -5.48
CA ASP A 165 13.63 -5.92 -5.63
C ASP A 165 13.07 -6.45 -6.97
N CYS A 166 12.01 -5.82 -7.47
CA CYS A 166 11.43 -6.11 -8.79
C CYS A 166 12.14 -5.41 -9.95
N GLY A 167 13.25 -4.73 -9.70
CA GLY A 167 14.02 -4.03 -10.74
C GLY A 167 13.35 -2.74 -11.24
N PHE A 168 12.29 -2.27 -10.57
CA PHE A 168 11.82 -0.91 -10.79
C PHE A 168 12.82 0.03 -10.14
N THR A 169 13.36 0.95 -10.93
CA THR A 169 14.01 2.10 -10.33
C THR A 169 12.94 2.87 -9.56
N ALA A 170 13.22 3.15 -8.28
CA ALA A 170 12.43 4.12 -7.56
C ALA A 170 12.39 5.36 -8.45
N SER A 171 11.22 5.69 -8.99
CA SER A 171 11.02 7.01 -9.55
C SER A 171 11.16 7.89 -8.32
N THR A 172 12.35 8.46 -8.15
CA THR A 172 12.56 9.55 -7.25
C THR A 172 11.61 10.63 -7.75
N LYS A 173 10.38 10.64 -7.23
CA LYS A 173 9.52 11.82 -7.23
C LYS A 173 10.15 12.84 -6.27
N SER A 174 11.35 13.25 -6.65
CA SER A 174 11.95 14.54 -6.39
C SER A 174 12.29 15.16 -7.74
N THR A 175 11.33 15.10 -8.65
CA THR A 175 11.01 16.28 -9.43
C THR A 175 9.58 16.56 -9.00
N ALA A 176 9.39 17.65 -8.27
CA ALA A 176 8.18 18.41 -8.50
C ALA A 176 8.02 18.45 -10.03
N GLU A 177 6.92 17.92 -10.57
CA GLU A 177 6.49 18.37 -11.88
C GLU A 177 6.45 19.89 -11.76
N LEU A 178 7.49 20.55 -12.28
CA LEU A 178 7.37 21.94 -12.62
C LEU A 178 6.10 21.98 -13.46
N PRO A 179 5.11 22.82 -13.11
CA PRO A 179 3.93 22.97 -13.94
C PRO A 179 4.44 23.20 -15.35
N TYR A 180 4.00 22.35 -16.30
CA TYR A 180 4.44 22.42 -17.69
C TYR A 180 4.30 23.86 -18.18
N ASP A 181 5.42 24.58 -18.19
CA ASP A 181 5.41 26.03 -18.26
C ASP A 181 5.33 26.49 -19.72
N LEU A 182 4.87 27.73 -19.90
CA LEU A 182 4.67 28.29 -21.25
C LEU A 182 5.97 28.27 -22.06
N THR A 183 7.11 28.51 -21.40
CA THR A 183 8.43 28.50 -22.04
C THR A 183 8.81 27.13 -22.59
N THR A 184 8.54 26.06 -21.84
CA THR A 184 8.79 24.68 -22.26
C THR A 184 7.86 24.28 -23.40
N PHE A 185 6.60 24.69 -23.33
CA PHE A 185 5.64 24.51 -24.43
C PHE A 185 6.10 25.22 -25.70
N GLU A 186 6.49 26.49 -25.63
CA GLU A 186 6.91 27.28 -26.79
C GLU A 186 8.15 26.69 -27.46
N GLN A 187 9.14 26.27 -26.68
CA GLN A 187 10.35 25.64 -27.20
C GLN A 187 10.02 24.33 -27.93
N ALA A 188 9.23 23.45 -27.30
CA ALA A 188 8.83 22.19 -27.91
C ALA A 188 7.94 22.40 -29.15
N PHE A 189 7.00 23.34 -29.07
CA PHE A 189 6.11 23.68 -30.18
C PHE A 189 6.89 24.23 -31.38
N ASN A 190 7.91 25.06 -31.15
CA ASN A 190 8.73 25.63 -32.22
C ASN A 190 9.55 24.59 -32.99
N GLN A 191 9.91 23.47 -32.35
CA GLN A 191 10.64 22.35 -32.97
C GLN A 191 9.76 21.48 -33.88
N LEU A 192 8.43 21.63 -33.82
CA LEU A 192 7.51 20.87 -34.66
C LEU A 192 7.51 21.35 -36.12
N SER A 193 7.21 20.44 -37.04
CA SER A 193 6.92 20.80 -38.44
C SER A 193 5.63 21.63 -38.53
N SER A 194 5.44 22.38 -39.62
CA SER A 194 4.25 23.22 -39.80
C SER A 194 2.94 22.41 -39.72
N GLU A 195 2.93 21.18 -40.23
CA GLU A 195 1.78 20.28 -40.17
C GLU A 195 1.49 19.83 -38.72
N GLN A 196 2.53 19.50 -37.97
CA GLN A 196 2.41 19.13 -36.55
C GLN A 196 1.93 20.31 -35.69
N LYS A 197 2.46 21.51 -35.94
CA LYS A 197 2.00 22.76 -35.29
C LYS A 197 0.50 22.96 -35.52
N GLN A 198 0.05 22.81 -36.76
CA GLN A 198 -1.37 22.97 -37.09
C GLN A 198 -2.25 21.92 -36.39
N ASN A 199 -1.79 20.67 -36.31
CA ASN A 199 -2.51 19.60 -35.62
C ASN A 199 -2.65 19.89 -34.11
N VAL A 200 -1.58 20.34 -33.46
CA VAL A 200 -1.60 20.73 -32.04
C VAL A 200 -2.58 21.88 -31.80
N LEU A 201 -2.52 22.93 -32.63
CA LEU A 201 -3.44 24.08 -32.52
C LEU A 201 -4.90 23.69 -32.71
N ASN A 202 -5.20 22.79 -33.65
CA ASN A 202 -6.56 22.30 -33.87
C ASN A 202 -7.07 21.54 -32.63
N LYS A 203 -6.25 20.67 -32.02
CA LYS A 203 -6.62 19.95 -30.79
C LYS A 203 -6.88 20.89 -29.62
N ILE A 204 -6.04 21.90 -29.42
CA ILE A 204 -6.25 22.92 -28.37
C ILE A 204 -7.57 23.64 -28.61
N LYS A 205 -7.85 24.03 -29.86
CA LYS A 205 -9.10 24.69 -30.24
C LYS A 205 -10.33 23.83 -29.95
N ASP A 206 -10.25 22.52 -30.20
CA ASP A 206 -11.36 21.60 -29.92
C ASP A 206 -11.60 21.43 -28.42
N ILE A 207 -10.53 21.31 -27.62
CA ILE A 207 -10.63 21.27 -26.15
C ILE A 207 -11.33 22.54 -25.64
N MET A 208 -10.91 23.72 -26.09
CA MET A 208 -11.50 25.00 -25.67
C MET A 208 -12.99 25.12 -26.03
N LYS A 209 -13.44 24.49 -27.11
CA LYS A 209 -14.87 24.45 -27.47
C LYS A 209 -15.69 23.51 -26.59
N THR A 210 -15.08 22.41 -26.12
CA THR A 210 -15.74 21.43 -25.25
C THR A 210 -15.76 21.81 -23.77
N SER A 211 -15.05 22.87 -23.39
CA SER A 211 -14.99 23.38 -22.01
C SER A 211 -16.00 24.49 -21.69
N HIS A 212 -17.01 24.68 -22.55
CA HIS A 212 -18.14 25.60 -22.36
C HIS A 212 -19.46 24.86 -22.21
#